data_AF-A0A8S3ZZE4-F1
#
_entry.id   AF-A0A8S3ZZE4-F1
#
_cell.length_a   1.000
_cell.length_b   1.000
_cell.length_c   1.000
_cell.angle_alpha   90.00
_cell.angle_beta   90.00
_cell.angle_gamma   90.00
#
_symmetry.space_group_name_H-M   'P 1'
#
loop_
_entity.id
_entity.type
_entity.pdbx_description
1 polymer ?
#
loop_
_entity_poly.entity_id
_entity_poly.type
_entity_poly.pdbx_seq_one_letter_code
_entity_poly.pdbx_strand_id
1 'polypeptide(L)'
;FIRCECNTVECKEAGKTMCTATKFCYTELYQNRLNRGCDPAPLACENRKPVAVDVEWPAVHCCNEKDLCNKYSIPTATTADKEEGVHPQQMYEPQSTGSNCSNLAQVRRSSTTKIINPTYIAVPVAGVCVLLGLIIFAMYLLRRRSYYHHHDNFHSYHHDHAAQNVSPSSKGNRCTDSERSSSGSETKLFLQS
;
A
#
# COMPACT_ATOMS: atom_id res chain seq x y z
N PHE A 1 -18.11 7.93 8.04
CA PHE A 1 -17.92 9.10 7.18
C PHE A 1 -17.65 10.31 8.06
N ILE A 2 -16.75 11.19 7.64
CA ILE A 2 -16.38 12.42 8.34
C ILE A 2 -16.50 13.59 7.36
N ARG A 3 -17.03 14.73 7.79
CA ARG A 3 -17.12 15.95 6.97
C ARG A 3 -15.81 16.71 7.07
N CYS A 4 -15.26 17.14 5.96
CA CYS A 4 -14.02 17.91 5.92
C CYS A 4 -14.24 19.26 5.23
N GLU A 5 -13.43 20.25 5.57
CA GLU A 5 -13.36 21.48 4.79
C GLU A 5 -12.65 21.17 3.47
N CYS A 6 -13.16 21.73 2.37
CA CYS A 6 -12.62 21.49 1.05
C CYS A 6 -12.43 22.79 0.29
N ASN A 7 -11.23 22.98 -0.26
CA ASN A 7 -10.93 24.11 -1.15
C ASN A 7 -10.13 23.68 -2.40
N THR A 8 -10.11 22.37 -2.69
CA THR A 8 -9.51 21.81 -3.90
C THR A 8 -10.22 22.33 -5.16
N VAL A 9 -9.61 22.13 -6.32
CA VAL A 9 -10.18 22.56 -7.61
C VAL A 9 -11.52 21.86 -7.85
N GLU A 10 -11.60 20.57 -7.58
CA GLU A 10 -12.80 19.75 -7.78
C GLU A 10 -13.97 20.24 -6.90
N CYS A 11 -13.68 20.63 -5.65
CA CYS A 11 -14.69 21.20 -4.76
C CYS A 11 -15.15 22.58 -5.25
N LYS A 12 -14.24 23.42 -5.72
CA LYS A 12 -14.58 24.74 -6.28
C LYS A 12 -15.44 24.63 -7.53
N GLU A 13 -15.07 23.75 -8.47
CA GLU A 13 -15.84 23.47 -9.69
C GLU A 13 -17.23 22.93 -9.38
N ALA A 14 -17.35 22.10 -8.33
CA ALA A 14 -18.64 21.61 -7.86
C ALA A 14 -19.46 22.62 -7.04
N GLY A 15 -18.94 23.83 -6.77
CA GLY A 15 -19.59 24.82 -5.90
C GLY A 15 -19.71 24.38 -4.43
N LYS A 16 -18.79 23.53 -3.96
CA LYS A 16 -18.79 22.96 -2.61
C LYS A 16 -17.61 23.47 -1.80
N THR A 17 -17.85 23.79 -0.53
CA THR A 17 -16.81 24.16 0.46
C THR A 17 -16.50 23.02 1.43
N MET A 18 -17.18 21.88 1.27
CA MET A 18 -17.07 20.73 2.14
C MET A 18 -17.14 19.44 1.32
N CYS A 19 -16.42 18.43 1.78
CA CYS A 19 -16.47 17.08 1.22
C CYS A 19 -16.73 16.06 2.34
N THR A 20 -17.07 14.83 1.95
CA THR A 20 -17.30 13.72 2.90
C THR A 20 -16.22 12.66 2.66
N ALA A 21 -15.38 12.42 3.67
CA ALA A 21 -14.31 11.44 3.60
C ALA A 21 -14.73 10.09 4.20
N THR A 22 -14.18 9.02 3.64
CA THR A 22 -14.29 7.65 4.14
C THR A 22 -13.30 7.40 5.28
N LYS A 23 -12.08 7.94 5.18
CA LYS A 23 -10.99 7.67 6.13
C LYS A 23 -10.44 8.92 6.81
N PHE A 24 -10.01 9.92 6.03
CA PHE A 24 -9.26 11.06 6.57
C PHE A 24 -9.64 12.37 5.89
N CYS A 25 -9.65 13.45 6.66
CA CYS A 25 -9.49 14.79 6.12
C CYS A 25 -8.01 15.10 5.96
N TYR A 26 -7.65 15.98 5.02
CA TYR A 26 -6.27 16.45 4.90
C TYR A 26 -6.18 17.97 4.75
N THR A 27 -5.02 18.49 5.16
CA THR A 27 -4.52 19.83 4.83
C THR A 27 -3.13 19.70 4.23
N GLU A 28 -2.89 20.30 3.09
CA GLU A 28 -1.62 20.31 2.37
C GLU A 28 -1.13 21.76 2.24
N LEU A 29 0.16 21.97 2.49
CA LEU A 29 0.86 23.23 2.23
C LEU A 29 1.93 22.98 1.15
N TYR A 30 1.74 23.59 -0.01
CA TYR A 30 2.66 23.49 -1.15
C TYR A 30 2.82 24.86 -1.81
N GLN A 31 4.06 25.34 -2.00
CA GLN A 31 4.33 26.64 -2.61
C GLN A 31 3.53 27.79 -1.96
N ASN A 32 3.46 27.79 -0.62
CA ASN A 32 2.68 28.74 0.18
C ASN A 32 1.17 28.77 -0.13
N ARG A 33 0.64 27.71 -0.76
CA ARG A 33 -0.80 27.51 -0.98
C ARG A 33 -1.32 26.43 -0.05
N LEU A 34 -2.41 26.75 0.63
CA LEU A 34 -3.07 25.83 1.56
C LEU A 34 -4.25 25.14 0.88
N ASN A 35 -4.11 23.85 0.65
CA ASN A 35 -5.15 22.99 0.10
C ASN A 35 -5.76 22.12 1.22
N ARG A 36 -7.06 21.87 1.16
CA ARG A 36 -7.83 21.07 2.11
C ARG A 36 -8.80 20.20 1.35
N GLY A 37 -8.94 18.94 1.77
CA GLY A 37 -9.85 18.01 1.12
C GLY A 37 -10.09 16.73 1.91
N CYS A 38 -10.57 15.71 1.19
CA CYS A 38 -10.98 14.41 1.71
C CYS A 38 -10.17 13.29 1.07
N ASP A 39 -9.97 12.20 1.82
CA ASP A 39 -9.42 10.92 1.36
C ASP A 39 -8.15 11.09 0.49
N PRO A 40 -7.07 11.62 1.08
CA PRO A 40 -5.80 11.75 0.37
C PRO A 40 -5.29 10.37 -0.05
N ALA A 41 -4.35 10.34 -1.00
CA ALA A 41 -3.67 9.10 -1.36
C ALA A 41 -3.08 8.42 -0.11
N PRO A 42 -3.13 7.08 0.02
CA PRO A 42 -2.75 6.38 1.25
C PRO A 42 -1.36 6.74 1.80
N LEU A 43 -0.41 7.07 0.91
CA LEU A 43 0.97 7.42 1.26
C LEU A 43 1.18 8.93 1.51
N ALA A 44 0.21 9.78 1.18
CA ALA A 44 0.35 11.23 1.36
C ALA A 44 0.47 11.63 2.84
N CYS A 45 -0.23 10.91 3.73
CA CYS A 45 -0.18 11.17 5.17
C CYS A 45 1.15 10.78 5.83
N GLU A 46 2.02 10.03 5.14
CA GLU A 46 3.34 9.66 5.67
C GLU A 46 4.36 10.81 5.58
N ASN A 47 4.09 11.84 4.78
CA ASN A 47 5.00 12.98 4.56
C ASN A 47 6.44 12.59 4.19
N ARG A 48 6.65 11.42 3.57
CA ARG A 48 7.99 10.97 3.19
C ARG A 48 8.45 11.68 1.93
N LYS A 49 9.39 12.62 2.09
CA LYS A 49 10.11 13.21 0.95
C LYS A 49 10.95 12.13 0.25
N PRO A 50 10.83 11.96 -1.08
CA PRO A 50 11.68 11.04 -1.83
C PRO A 50 13.13 11.52 -1.81
N VAL A 51 14.05 10.61 -1.51
CA VAL A 51 15.48 10.90 -1.29
C VAL A 51 16.18 11.41 -2.56
N ALA A 52 15.68 11.05 -3.74
CA ALA A 52 16.33 11.33 -5.03
C ALA A 52 15.81 12.59 -5.74
N VAL A 53 14.89 13.34 -5.14
CA VAL A 53 14.23 14.47 -5.83
C VAL A 53 14.46 15.76 -5.07
N ASP A 54 15.22 16.67 -5.69
CA ASP A 54 15.42 18.03 -5.21
C ASP A 54 14.27 18.94 -5.65
N VAL A 55 13.07 18.58 -5.25
CA VAL A 55 11.88 19.41 -5.41
C VAL A 55 11.37 19.81 -4.03
N GLU A 56 10.74 20.98 -3.97
CA GLU A 56 9.92 21.36 -2.83
C GLU A 56 8.88 20.26 -2.60
N TRP A 57 8.83 19.73 -1.37
CA TRP A 57 7.93 18.63 -1.02
C TRP A 57 6.76 19.18 -0.22
N PRO A 58 5.51 18.85 -0.58
CA PRO A 58 4.35 19.33 0.16
C PRO A 58 4.35 18.81 1.60
N ALA A 59 4.01 19.69 2.54
CA ALA A 59 3.74 19.30 3.91
C ALA A 59 2.25 18.95 4.04
N VAL A 60 1.94 17.70 4.38
CA VAL A 60 0.55 17.22 4.50
C VAL A 60 0.23 16.91 5.97
N HIS A 61 -0.97 17.23 6.42
CA HIS A 61 -1.48 16.82 7.73
C HIS A 61 -2.82 16.13 7.55
N CYS A 62 -2.93 14.90 8.05
CA CYS A 62 -4.15 14.11 8.00
C CYS A 62 -4.76 13.97 9.39
N CYS A 63 -6.08 14.01 9.47
CA CYS A 63 -6.84 13.93 10.71
C CYS A 63 -8.15 13.17 10.51
N ASN A 64 -8.65 12.52 11.56
CA ASN A 64 -9.91 11.76 11.52
C ASN A 64 -10.71 11.79 12.82
N GLU A 65 -10.41 12.72 13.72
CA GLU A 65 -10.96 12.70 15.09
C GLU A 65 -12.38 13.26 15.15
N LYS A 66 -12.70 14.25 14.29
CA LYS A 66 -13.99 14.93 14.27
C LYS A 66 -14.26 15.61 12.93
N ASP A 67 -15.53 15.89 12.66
CA ASP A 67 -15.93 16.73 11.53
C ASP A 67 -15.15 18.05 11.55
N LEU A 68 -14.67 18.44 10.36
CA LEU A 68 -13.88 19.63 10.11
C LEU A 68 -12.57 19.68 10.89
N CYS A 69 -11.97 18.52 11.22
CA CYS A 69 -10.66 18.46 11.88
C CYS A 69 -9.56 19.21 11.09
N ASN A 70 -9.69 19.31 9.77
CA ASN A 70 -8.73 19.98 8.89
C ASN A 70 -8.91 21.50 8.78
N LYS A 71 -9.96 22.08 9.37
CA LYS A 71 -10.30 23.51 9.21
C LYS A 71 -9.25 24.48 9.75
N TYR A 72 -8.62 24.11 10.87
CA TYR A 72 -7.63 24.95 11.56
C TYR A 72 -6.25 24.29 11.64
N SER A 73 -6.06 23.15 10.98
CA SER A 73 -4.74 22.54 10.89
C SER A 73 -3.90 23.26 9.84
N ILE A 74 -2.66 23.56 10.18
CA ILE A 74 -1.65 24.12 9.28
C ILE A 74 -0.43 23.21 9.40
N PRO A 75 -0.05 22.48 8.33
CA PRO A 75 1.16 21.68 8.34
C PRO A 75 2.38 22.59 8.55
N THR A 76 3.25 22.23 9.49
CA THR A 76 4.53 22.91 9.65
C THR A 76 5.45 22.48 8.51
N ALA A 77 5.79 23.40 7.61
CA ALA A 77 6.82 23.15 6.61
C ALA A 77 8.13 22.84 7.34
N THR A 78 8.69 21.65 7.12
CA THR A 78 10.03 21.35 7.59
C THR A 78 10.96 22.15 6.71
N THR A 79 11.34 23.35 7.16
CA THR A 79 12.48 24.06 6.60
C THR A 79 13.69 23.21 6.95
N ALA A 80 13.98 22.23 6.09
CA ALA A 80 15.17 21.42 6.19
C ALA A 80 16.36 22.37 6.04
N ASP A 81 16.85 22.83 7.18
CA ASP A 81 18.15 23.41 7.46
C ASP A 81 18.93 23.80 6.21
N LYS A 82 18.51 24.90 5.57
CA LYS A 82 19.52 25.86 5.15
C LYS A 82 19.99 26.53 6.44
N GLU A 83 20.88 25.84 7.17
CA GLU A 83 21.87 26.52 8.00
C GLU A 83 22.73 27.34 7.02
N GLU A 84 22.17 28.47 6.60
CA GLU A 84 22.97 29.55 6.05
C GLU A 84 23.83 30.02 7.23
N GLY A 85 25.09 29.59 7.22
CA GLY A 85 26.05 29.90 8.26
C GLY A 85 26.23 31.41 8.40
N VAL A 86 25.38 32.04 9.21
CA VAL A 86 25.57 33.40 9.69
C VAL A 86 26.08 33.29 11.12
N HIS A 87 27.41 33.40 11.17
CA HIS A 87 28.26 33.79 12.27
C HIS A 87 27.54 34.43 13.48
N PRO A 88 27.81 33.98 14.73
CA PRO A 88 27.25 34.61 15.91
C PRO A 88 27.95 35.94 16.19
N GLN A 89 27.22 37.05 16.15
CA GLN A 89 27.52 38.21 16.98
C GLN A 89 26.26 38.84 17.57
N GLN A 90 26.32 38.92 18.91
CA GLN A 90 25.79 39.99 19.77
C GLN A 90 24.30 39.99 20.13
N MET A 91 24.02 39.25 21.21
CA MET A 91 23.67 39.82 22.52
C MET A 91 23.22 41.28 22.52
N TYR A 92 21.91 41.54 22.46
CA TYR A 92 21.26 42.63 23.20
C TYR A 92 19.84 42.19 23.58
N GLU A 93 19.66 42.04 24.88
CA GLU A 93 18.37 41.96 25.57
C GLU A 93 17.62 43.29 25.42
N PRO A 94 16.28 43.25 25.33
CA PRO A 94 15.55 44.06 26.29
C PRO A 94 14.38 43.31 26.94
N GLN A 95 14.35 43.39 28.26
CA GLN A 95 13.21 43.15 29.12
C GLN A 95 11.95 43.83 28.57
N SER A 96 10.85 43.06 28.46
CA SER A 96 9.51 43.63 28.58
C SER A 96 8.57 42.67 29.30
N THR A 97 8.31 43.08 30.53
CA THR A 97 7.21 42.78 31.44
C THR A 97 5.97 42.10 30.85
N GLY A 98 5.62 40.96 31.46
CA GLY A 98 4.29 40.76 32.04
C GLY A 98 3.23 40.13 31.13
N SER A 99 3.00 38.83 31.30
CA SER A 99 1.64 38.30 31.43
C SER A 99 1.67 36.88 32.00
N ASN A 100 1.11 36.74 33.19
CA ASN A 100 0.84 35.47 33.85
C ASN A 100 -0.33 34.77 33.12
N CYS A 101 -0.09 33.57 32.60
CA CYS A 101 -1.13 32.55 32.46
C CYS A 101 -0.52 31.20 32.85
N SER A 102 -0.52 30.94 34.15
CA SER A 102 -0.24 29.65 34.73
C SER A 102 -1.39 28.67 34.48
N ASN A 103 -1.03 27.40 34.26
CA ASN A 103 -1.85 26.21 34.46
C ASN A 103 -2.90 25.85 33.40
N LEU A 104 -2.42 25.18 32.34
CA LEU A 104 -2.98 23.89 31.96
C LEU A 104 -1.81 22.92 31.78
N ALA A 105 -1.54 22.18 32.85
CA ALA A 105 -0.68 21.01 32.85
C ALA A 105 -1.28 19.93 31.94
N GLN A 106 -1.12 20.10 30.63
CA GLN A 106 -1.25 18.99 29.72
C GLN A 106 0.03 18.20 29.86
N VAL A 107 -0.09 17.11 30.61
CA VAL A 107 0.83 15.98 30.68
C VAL A 107 1.11 15.52 29.25
N ARG A 108 2.08 16.18 28.60
CA ARG A 108 2.80 15.68 27.44
C ARG A 108 3.63 14.53 27.99
N ARG A 109 3.02 13.35 28.09
CA ARG A 109 3.78 12.10 28.01
C ARG A 109 4.40 12.11 26.62
N SER A 110 5.59 12.70 26.56
CA SER A 110 6.59 12.41 25.54
C SER A 110 6.86 10.91 25.66
N SER A 111 6.03 10.12 24.99
CA SER A 111 6.39 8.77 24.65
C SER A 111 7.50 8.95 23.64
N THR A 112 8.74 8.87 24.14
CA THR A 112 9.93 8.63 23.34
C THR A 112 9.74 7.27 22.68
N THR A 113 8.91 7.23 21.63
CA THR A 113 8.84 6.12 20.69
C THR A 113 10.21 6.06 20.07
N LYS A 114 11.10 5.23 20.63
CA LYS A 114 12.33 4.83 19.97
C LYS A 114 11.90 4.34 18.60
N ILE A 115 12.25 5.11 17.57
CA ILE A 115 11.99 4.78 16.18
C ILE A 115 12.88 3.58 15.90
N ILE A 116 12.35 2.38 16.16
CA ILE A 116 13.00 1.13 15.81
C ILE A 116 12.95 1.07 14.29
N ASN A 117 14.13 1.04 13.65
CA ASN A 117 14.21 1.02 12.19
C ASN A 117 13.31 -0.11 11.65
N PRO A 118 12.30 0.20 10.82
CA PRO A 118 11.32 -0.78 10.34
C PRO A 118 11.97 -1.93 9.55
N THR A 119 13.18 -1.71 9.05
CA THR A 119 14.03 -2.72 8.41
C THR A 119 14.29 -3.94 9.29
N TYR A 120 14.44 -3.78 10.61
CA TYR A 120 14.69 -4.91 11.51
C TYR A 120 13.48 -5.83 11.70
N ILE A 121 12.27 -5.34 11.41
CA ILE A 121 11.03 -6.12 11.49
C ILE A 121 10.74 -6.79 10.13
N ALA A 122 11.02 -6.09 9.03
CA ALA A 122 10.73 -6.60 7.69
C ALA A 122 11.58 -7.82 7.30
N VAL A 123 12.87 -7.84 7.66
CA VAL A 123 13.80 -8.91 7.24
C VAL A 123 13.42 -10.30 7.82
N PRO A 124 13.14 -10.46 9.13
CA PRO A 124 12.70 -11.75 9.68
C PRO A 124 11.37 -12.22 9.08
N VAL A 125 10.41 -11.31 8.87
CA VAL A 125 9.09 -11.66 8.32
C VAL A 125 9.22 -12.18 6.89
N ALA A 126 9.98 -11.46 6.04
CA ALA A 126 10.25 -11.92 4.68
C ALA A 126 10.97 -13.28 4.66
N GLY A 127 11.95 -13.48 5.56
CA GLY A 127 12.65 -14.75 5.71
C GLY A 127 11.72 -15.92 6.04
N VAL A 128 10.81 -15.75 7.00
CA VAL A 128 9.82 -16.78 7.36
C VAL A 128 8.85 -17.06 6.21
N CYS A 129 8.38 -16.02 5.51
CA CYS A 129 7.49 -16.19 4.35
C CYS A 129 8.17 -16.99 3.22
N VAL A 130 9.42 -16.68 2.89
CA VAL A 130 10.18 -17.41 1.86
C VAL A 130 10.43 -18.86 2.30
N LEU A 131 10.80 -19.09 3.56
CA LEU A 131 11.03 -20.43 4.09
C LEU A 131 9.75 -21.29 4.03
N LEU A 132 8.60 -20.74 4.44
CA LEU A 132 7.31 -21.42 4.33
C LEU A 132 6.94 -21.73 2.87
N GLY A 133 7.18 -20.78 1.96
CA GLY A 133 6.97 -20.98 0.52
C GLY A 133 7.80 -22.14 -0.04
N LEU A 134 9.08 -22.25 0.34
CA LEU A 134 9.96 -23.35 -0.07
C LEU A 134 9.52 -24.70 0.50
N ILE A 135 9.06 -24.75 1.76
CA ILE A 135 8.54 -25.97 2.38
C ILE A 135 7.27 -26.44 1.66
N ILE A 136 6.33 -25.54 1.39
CA ILE A 136 5.10 -25.86 0.66
C ILE A 136 5.44 -26.33 -0.76
N PHE A 137 6.36 -25.67 -1.45
CA PHE A 137 6.80 -26.05 -2.78
C PHE A 137 7.46 -27.44 -2.80
N ALA A 138 8.34 -27.73 -1.84
CA ALA A 138 8.96 -29.04 -1.70
C ALA A 138 7.92 -30.13 -1.42
N MET A 139 6.98 -29.89 -0.49
CA MET A 139 5.86 -30.80 -0.20
C MET A 139 4.97 -31.01 -1.43
N TYR A 140 4.72 -29.96 -2.21
CA TYR A 140 3.96 -30.04 -3.45
C TYR A 140 4.68 -30.90 -4.49
N LEU A 141 5.99 -30.74 -4.68
CA LEU A 141 6.79 -31.57 -5.58
C LEU A 141 6.81 -33.04 -5.13
N LEU A 142 6.97 -33.30 -3.83
CA LEU A 142 6.92 -34.65 -3.27
C LEU A 142 5.54 -35.28 -3.48
N ARG A 143 4.46 -34.55 -3.21
CA ARG A 143 3.09 -35.04 -3.42
C ARG A 143 2.80 -35.28 -4.91
N ARG A 144 3.26 -34.39 -5.78
CA ARG A 144 3.13 -34.54 -7.23
C ARG A 144 3.87 -35.79 -7.71
N ARG A 145 5.10 -36.04 -7.25
CA ARG A 145 5.85 -37.26 -7.60
C ARG A 145 5.24 -38.53 -7.01
N SER A 146 4.75 -38.49 -5.77
CA SER A 146 4.08 -39.63 -5.14
C SER A 146 2.82 -40.06 -5.91
N TYR A 147 2.10 -39.11 -6.51
CA TYR A 147 0.95 -39.42 -7.37
C TYR A 147 1.34 -40.23 -8.63
N TYR A 148 2.49 -39.92 -9.26
CA TYR A 148 2.97 -40.70 -10.41
C TYR A 148 3.43 -42.10 -10.01
N HIS A 149 4.16 -42.23 -8.90
CA HIS A 149 4.63 -43.54 -8.45
C HIS A 149 3.51 -44.49 -8.03
N HIS A 150 2.35 -43.99 -7.61
CA HIS A 150 1.22 -44.85 -7.27
C HIS A 150 0.50 -45.41 -8.51
N HIS A 151 0.61 -44.73 -9.66
CA HIS A 151 -0.07 -45.15 -10.88
C HIS A 151 0.70 -46.23 -11.67
N ASP A 152 2.03 -46.28 -11.54
CA ASP A 152 2.86 -47.29 -12.21
C ASP A 152 2.81 -48.67 -11.54
N ASN A 153 2.53 -48.75 -10.23
CA ASN A 153 2.42 -50.03 -9.54
C ASN A 153 1.13 -50.80 -9.85
N PHE A 154 0.12 -50.17 -10.45
CA PHE A 154 -1.12 -50.86 -10.85
C PHE A 154 -1.06 -51.45 -12.26
N HIS A 155 -0.14 -51.01 -13.12
CA HIS A 155 -0.01 -51.58 -14.47
C HIS A 155 0.89 -52.82 -14.57
N SER A 156 1.65 -53.15 -13.52
CA SER A 156 2.52 -54.34 -13.54
C SER A 156 1.81 -55.67 -13.21
N TYR A 157 0.52 -55.66 -12.85
CA TYR A 157 -0.22 -56.88 -12.49
C TYR A 157 -1.19 -57.41 -13.56
N HIS A 158 -1.29 -56.77 -14.73
CA HIS A 158 -2.32 -57.14 -15.73
C HIS A 158 -1.80 -57.71 -17.05
N HIS A 159 -0.51 -58.07 -17.15
CA HIS A 159 0.09 -58.49 -18.43
C HIS A 159 0.22 -60.00 -18.68
N ASP A 160 -0.25 -60.89 -17.78
CA ASP A 160 -0.09 -62.34 -17.94
C ASP A 160 -1.35 -63.15 -18.27
N HIS A 161 -2.47 -62.52 -18.61
CA HIS A 161 -3.69 -63.24 -19.00
C HIS A 161 -4.30 -62.75 -20.32
N ALA A 162 -3.64 -63.02 -21.45
CA ALA A 162 -4.33 -63.16 -22.74
C ALA A 162 -3.45 -63.83 -23.80
N ALA A 163 -3.16 -65.11 -23.63
CA ALA A 163 -2.93 -65.97 -24.78
C ALA A 163 -4.27 -66.63 -25.17
N GLN A 164 -4.56 -66.62 -26.48
CA GLN A 164 -5.51 -67.48 -27.20
C GLN A 164 -7.00 -67.11 -27.16
N ASN A 165 -7.53 -66.42 -28.18
CA ASN A 165 -7.92 -67.04 -29.46
C ASN A 165 -8.83 -66.10 -30.29
N VAL A 166 -8.32 -65.75 -31.48
CA VAL A 166 -8.99 -65.66 -32.80
C VAL A 166 -10.50 -65.32 -32.83
N SER A 167 -10.85 -64.17 -33.42
CA SER A 167 -11.57 -64.10 -34.72
C SER A 167 -11.77 -62.65 -35.21
N PRO A 168 -11.60 -62.34 -36.51
CA PRO A 168 -11.67 -60.98 -37.07
C PRO A 168 -12.99 -60.73 -37.82
N SER A 169 -13.69 -59.64 -37.50
CA SER A 169 -14.72 -59.01 -38.36
C SER A 169 -15.28 -57.79 -37.62
N SER A 170 -15.58 -56.62 -38.16
CA SER A 170 -15.45 -55.98 -39.47
C SER A 170 -15.92 -54.53 -39.24
N LYS A 171 -15.26 -53.57 -39.90
CA LYS A 171 -15.74 -52.24 -40.34
C LYS A 171 -16.61 -51.38 -39.40
N GLY A 172 -16.13 -50.15 -39.17
CA GLY A 172 -17.02 -49.05 -38.79
C GLY A 172 -16.31 -47.74 -38.54
N ASN A 173 -16.00 -46.99 -39.61
CA ASN A 173 -15.56 -45.60 -39.54
C ASN A 173 -16.57 -44.74 -38.76
N ARG A 174 -16.11 -43.89 -37.83
CA ARG A 174 -16.82 -42.64 -37.51
C ARG A 174 -15.91 -41.58 -36.91
N CYS A 175 -15.97 -40.42 -37.56
CA CYS A 175 -15.29 -39.17 -37.26
C CYS A 175 -15.83 -38.49 -35.97
N THR A 176 -15.35 -37.27 -35.72
CA THR A 176 -15.81 -36.21 -34.78
C THR A 176 -15.13 -36.24 -33.41
N ASP A 177 -14.68 -35.13 -32.83
CA ASP A 177 -14.64 -33.74 -33.27
C ASP A 177 -13.53 -33.01 -32.51
N SER A 178 -13.07 -31.92 -33.12
CA SER A 178 -12.36 -30.84 -32.43
C SER A 178 -13.26 -30.29 -31.33
N GLU A 179 -12.74 -29.97 -30.14
CA GLU A 179 -13.08 -28.69 -29.50
C GLU A 179 -11.88 -28.17 -28.68
N ARG A 180 -11.47 -26.99 -29.12
CA ARG A 180 -10.39 -26.13 -28.67
C ARG A 180 -11.04 -25.06 -27.81
N SER A 181 -10.93 -25.13 -26.49
CA SER A 181 -11.37 -24.02 -25.63
C SER A 181 -10.20 -23.09 -25.33
N SER A 182 -10.13 -22.05 -26.17
CA SER A 182 -9.37 -20.83 -25.98
C SER A 182 -10.08 -19.95 -24.96
N SER A 183 -9.45 -19.59 -23.86
CA SER A 183 -9.92 -18.54 -22.95
C SER A 183 -8.87 -17.43 -22.92
N GLY A 184 -8.93 -16.57 -23.93
CA GLY A 184 -8.15 -15.35 -24.04
C GLY A 184 -8.93 -14.19 -23.43
N SER A 185 -8.50 -13.75 -22.25
CA SER A 185 -9.03 -12.56 -21.60
C SER A 185 -8.47 -11.31 -22.28
N GLU A 186 -9.28 -10.64 -23.10
CA GLU A 186 -8.99 -9.32 -23.63
C GLU A 186 -9.34 -8.25 -22.57
N THR A 187 -8.32 -7.60 -21.99
CA THR A 187 -8.51 -6.38 -21.20
C THR A 187 -8.40 -5.17 -22.11
N LYS A 188 -9.56 -4.61 -22.45
CA LYS A 188 -9.71 -3.40 -23.27
C LYS A 188 -9.43 -2.16 -22.39
N LEU A 189 -8.20 -1.64 -22.48
CA LEU A 189 -7.80 -0.34 -21.93
C LEU A 189 -8.33 0.76 -22.86
N PHE A 190 -9.39 1.45 -22.44
CA PHE A 190 -9.78 2.73 -23.03
C PHE A 190 -9.01 3.85 -22.32
N LEU A 191 -8.01 4.39 -23.02
CA LEU A 191 -7.48 5.72 -22.78
C LEU A 191 -8.46 6.70 -23.43
N GLN A 192 -9.12 7.53 -22.63
CA GLN A 192 -9.82 8.71 -23.10
C GLN A 192 -8.97 9.94 -22.76
N SER A 193 -8.66 10.68 -23.82
CA SER A 193 -7.95 11.94 -23.92
C SER A 193 -8.69 13.11 -23.27
#